data_AF-A0A174E6M1-F1
#
_entry.id   AF-A0A174E6M1-F1
#
_cell.length_a   1.000
_cell.length_b   1.000
_cell.length_c   1.000
_cell.angle_alpha   90.00
_cell.angle_beta   90.00
_cell.angle_gamma   90.00
#
_symmetry.space_group_name_H-M   'P 1'
#
loop_
_entity.id
_entity.type
_entity.pdbx_description
1 polymer ?
#
loop_
_entity_poly.entity_id
_entity_poly.type
_entity_poly.pdbx_seq_one_letter_code
_entity_poly.pdbx_strand_id
1 'polypeptide(L)'
;MYYEKETADKPEKWPANAREQILDTLCECVEKFEKNPSYKTREVLLSLTCEHDLNLNENFGLVRVTEYEVGILNFLYLVGNTYQISSLKTYIYNIIAEFLKFFVYRCHLQGGIGIR
;
A
#
# COMPACT_ATOMS: atom_id res chain seq x y z
N MET A 1 15.55 13.60 6.89
CA MET A 1 14.92 12.70 7.90
C MET A 1 15.25 11.30 7.43
N TYR A 2 16.39 10.75 7.85
CA TYR A 2 16.78 9.38 7.51
C TYR A 2 15.99 8.48 8.46
N TYR A 3 14.97 7.80 7.94
CA TYR A 3 14.30 6.77 8.70
C TYR A 3 15.20 5.54 8.68
N GLU A 4 15.62 5.12 9.86
CA GLU A 4 16.12 3.76 10.04
C GLU A 4 15.04 2.81 9.53
N LYS A 5 15.39 2.12 8.44
CA LYS A 5 14.82 0.81 8.16
C LYS A 5 15.10 -0.09 9.37
N GLU A 6 14.36 0.06 10.48
CA GLU A 6 13.96 -1.13 11.22
C GLU A 6 12.91 -1.84 10.34
N THR A 7 13.37 -2.26 9.16
CA THR A 7 12.57 -3.03 8.23
C THR A 7 12.52 -4.41 8.82
N ALA A 8 11.34 -4.79 9.30
CA ALA A 8 10.96 -6.19 9.29
C ALA A 8 11.47 -6.82 7.98
N ASP A 9 12.04 -8.02 8.07
CA ASP A 9 12.70 -8.64 6.93
C ASP A 9 11.73 -8.74 5.74
N LYS A 10 12.22 -8.41 4.54
CA LYS A 10 11.43 -8.55 3.32
C LYS A 10 10.99 -10.02 3.23
N PRO A 11 9.67 -10.31 3.21
CA PRO A 11 9.19 -11.67 3.34
C PRO A 11 9.58 -12.51 2.11
N GLU A 12 9.72 -13.81 2.31
CA GLU A 12 9.97 -14.73 1.21
C GLU A 12 8.88 -14.64 0.14
N LYS A 13 9.30 -14.75 -1.14
CA LYS A 13 8.45 -14.67 -2.34
C LYS A 13 7.76 -13.31 -2.53
N TRP A 14 8.31 -12.22 -2.00
CA TRP A 14 7.83 -10.88 -2.33
C TRP A 14 8.29 -10.45 -3.74
N PRO A 15 7.40 -9.87 -4.57
CA PRO A 15 5.96 -9.68 -4.36
C PRO A 15 5.16 -10.97 -4.63
N ALA A 16 4.18 -11.26 -3.76
CA ALA A 16 3.31 -12.44 -3.84
C ALA A 16 1.87 -12.11 -4.31
N ASN A 17 1.54 -10.83 -4.44
CA ASN A 17 0.27 -10.34 -4.96
C ASN A 17 0.48 -9.00 -5.70
N ALA A 18 -0.54 -8.57 -6.45
CA ALA A 18 -0.46 -7.35 -7.25
C ALA A 18 -0.26 -6.09 -6.39
N ARG A 19 -0.88 -6.02 -5.21
CA ARG A 19 -0.71 -4.91 -4.26
C ARG A 19 0.74 -4.77 -3.79
N GLU A 20 1.41 -5.86 -3.40
CA GLU A 20 2.83 -5.87 -3.01
C GLU A 20 3.72 -5.35 -4.14
N GLN A 21 3.39 -5.67 -5.40
CA GLN A 21 4.10 -5.15 -6.57
C GLN A 21 3.86 -3.65 -6.78
N ILE A 22 2.63 -3.17 -6.58
CA ILE A 22 2.30 -1.73 -6.65
C ILE A 22 3.06 -0.96 -5.56
N LEU A 23 3.13 -1.51 -4.34
CA LEU A 23 3.89 -0.91 -3.24
C LEU A 23 5.39 -0.79 -3.54
N ASP A 24 6.03 -1.83 -4.10
CA ASP A 24 7.43 -1.76 -4.54
C ASP A 24 7.59 -0.67 -5.64
N THR A 25 6.66 -0.61 -6.60
CA THR A 25 6.67 0.39 -7.68
C THR A 25 6.52 1.82 -7.14
N LEU A 26 5.63 2.02 -6.16
CA LEU A 26 5.44 3.31 -5.50
C LEU A 26 6.70 3.76 -4.76
N CYS A 27 7.37 2.86 -4.05
CA CYS A 27 8.66 3.17 -3.43
C CYS A 27 9.70 3.62 -4.46
N GLU A 28 9.84 2.92 -5.59
CA GLU A 28 10.75 3.35 -6.65
C GLU A 28 10.40 4.73 -7.24
N CYS A 29 9.11 5.00 -7.44
CA CYS A 29 8.65 6.28 -7.95
C CYS A 29 8.88 7.42 -6.94
N VAL A 30 8.72 7.15 -5.65
CA VAL A 30 9.04 8.09 -4.57
C VAL A 30 10.54 8.39 -4.59
N GLU A 31 11.41 7.38 -4.64
CA GLU A 31 12.86 7.60 -4.71
C GLU A 31 13.26 8.42 -5.93
N LYS A 32 12.65 8.16 -7.10
CA LYS A 32 12.88 8.95 -8.32
C LYS A 32 12.42 10.39 -8.16
N PHE A 33 11.29 10.61 -7.49
CA PHE A 33 10.77 11.94 -7.18
C PHE A 33 11.67 12.69 -6.18
N GLU A 34 12.15 12.03 -5.13
CA GLU A 34 13.06 12.64 -4.14
C GLU A 34 14.41 13.02 -4.77
N LYS A 35 14.95 12.18 -5.66
CA LYS A 35 16.20 12.46 -6.39
C LYS A 35 16.05 13.57 -7.43
N ASN A 36 14.88 13.69 -8.07
CA ASN A 36 14.61 14.70 -9.09
C ASN A 36 13.16 15.20 -8.99
N PRO A 37 12.86 16.11 -8.04
CA PRO A 37 11.51 16.60 -7.83
C PRO A 37 11.07 17.47 -9.00
N SER A 38 10.29 16.88 -9.90
CA SER A 38 9.74 17.54 -11.10
C SER A 38 8.25 17.28 -11.24
N TYR A 39 7.58 18.10 -12.07
CA TYR A 39 6.18 17.88 -12.43
C TYR A 39 5.99 16.48 -13.02
N LYS A 40 6.88 16.05 -13.93
CA LYS A 40 6.80 14.73 -14.58
C LYS A 40 6.86 13.59 -13.57
N THR A 41 7.81 13.63 -12.63
CA THR A 41 7.94 12.60 -11.58
C THR A 41 6.76 12.61 -10.61
N ARG A 42 6.18 13.80 -10.35
CA ARG A 42 4.97 13.92 -9.53
C ARG A 42 3.74 13.32 -10.23
N GLU A 43 3.55 13.61 -11.51
CA GLU A 43 2.44 13.06 -12.29
C GLU A 43 2.50 11.53 -12.35
N VAL A 44 3.70 10.95 -12.48
CA VAL A 44 3.86 9.49 -12.43
C VAL A 44 3.36 8.92 -11.09
N LEU A 45 3.74 9.53 -9.97
CA LEU A 45 3.21 9.14 -8.64
C LEU A 45 1.69 9.29 -8.56
N LEU A 46 1.14 10.42 -9.03
CA LEU A 46 -0.30 10.66 -9.03
C LEU A 46 -1.03 9.59 -9.84
N SER A 47 -0.53 9.27 -11.04
CA SER A 47 -1.13 8.29 -11.93
C SER A 47 -1.16 6.87 -11.35
N LEU A 48 -0.13 6.48 -10.59
CA LEU A 48 -0.09 5.18 -9.91
C LEU A 48 -1.05 5.09 -8.73
N THR A 49 -1.25 6.19 -8.00
CA THR A 49 -2.14 6.24 -6.81
C THR A 49 -3.61 6.49 -7.15
N CYS A 50 -3.89 6.83 -8.40
CA CYS A 50 -5.25 7.10 -8.85
C CYS A 50 -5.87 5.80 -9.36
N GLU A 51 -6.77 5.23 -8.56
CA GLU A 51 -7.67 4.14 -8.99
C GLU A 51 -8.60 4.67 -10.09
N HIS A 52 -8.19 4.53 -11.35
CA HIS A 52 -8.97 4.94 -12.51
C HIS A 52 -9.70 3.78 -13.18
N ASP A 53 -9.33 2.55 -12.87
CA ASP A 53 -9.93 1.36 -13.47
C ASP A 53 -10.75 0.58 -12.43
N LEU A 54 -12.08 0.66 -12.55
CA LEU A 54 -13.03 -0.09 -11.73
C LEU A 54 -12.89 -1.62 -11.89
N ASN A 55 -12.20 -2.08 -12.94
CA ASN A 55 -11.91 -3.49 -13.17
C ASN A 55 -10.53 -3.92 -12.66
N LEU A 56 -9.71 -3.00 -12.13
CA LEU A 56 -8.45 -3.36 -11.50
C LEU A 56 -8.75 -4.08 -10.18
N ASN A 57 -8.51 -5.38 -10.16
CA ASN A 57 -8.61 -6.18 -8.95
C ASN A 57 -7.21 -6.37 -8.35
N GLU A 58 -6.87 -5.56 -7.35
CA GLU A 58 -5.56 -5.64 -6.67
C GLU A 58 -5.40 -6.92 -5.81
N ASN A 59 -6.47 -7.67 -5.61
CA ASN A 59 -6.50 -8.88 -4.79
C ASN A 59 -6.07 -10.17 -5.52
N PHE A 60 -5.44 -10.05 -6.69
CA PHE A 60 -4.82 -11.20 -7.34
C PHE A 60 -3.53 -11.63 -6.64
N GLY A 61 -3.51 -12.88 -6.16
CA GLY A 61 -2.36 -13.51 -5.51
C GLY A 61 -2.63 -13.87 -4.05
N LEU A 62 -1.55 -14.07 -3.29
CA LEU A 62 -1.66 -14.43 -1.87
C LEU A 62 -1.99 -13.19 -1.04
N VAL A 63 -3.22 -13.10 -0.53
CA VAL A 63 -3.62 -12.04 0.41
C VAL A 63 -2.99 -12.30 1.78
N ARG A 64 -1.93 -11.57 2.08
CA ARG A 64 -1.26 -11.54 3.39
C ARG A 64 -1.07 -10.08 3.84
N VAL A 65 -0.81 -9.91 5.13
CA VAL A 65 -0.36 -8.66 5.73
C VAL A 65 0.93 -8.98 6.47
N THR A 66 1.99 -8.24 6.19
CA THR A 66 3.31 -8.44 6.82
C THR A 66 3.78 -7.16 7.48
N GLU A 67 4.66 -7.26 8.49
CA GLU A 67 5.26 -6.09 9.12
C GLU A 67 6.06 -5.25 8.12
N TYR A 68 6.69 -5.88 7.12
CA TYR A 68 7.39 -5.19 6.03
C TYR A 68 6.44 -4.32 5.21
N GLU A 69 5.26 -4.85 4.87
CA GLU A 69 4.22 -4.10 4.17
C GLU A 69 3.71 -2.90 4.98
N VAL A 70 3.49 -3.08 6.29
CA VAL A 70 3.13 -1.98 7.20
C VAL A 70 4.23 -0.92 7.24
N GLY A 71 5.50 -1.33 7.25
CA GLY A 71 6.65 -0.43 7.15
C GLY A 71 6.63 0.41 5.87
N ILE A 72 6.36 -0.20 4.71
CA ILE A 72 6.23 0.51 3.43
C ILE A 72 5.07 1.51 3.49
N LEU A 73 3.90 1.10 3.98
CA LEU A 73 2.72 1.98 4.06
C LEU A 73 3.00 3.21 4.95
N ASN A 74 3.66 3.02 6.09
CA ASN A 74 4.06 4.12 6.97
C ASN A 74 5.06 5.06 6.29
N PHE A 75 6.07 4.53 5.60
CA PHE A 75 7.02 5.32 4.82
C PHE A 75 6.31 6.17 3.76
N LEU A 76 5.45 5.55 2.94
CA LEU A 76 4.71 6.24 1.89
C LEU A 76 3.76 7.30 2.46
N TYR A 77 3.14 7.04 3.62
CA TYR A 77 2.27 8.01 4.29
C TYR A 77 3.03 9.27 4.70
N LEU A 78 4.22 9.09 5.28
CA LEU A 78 5.08 10.20 5.70
C LEU A 78 5.53 11.02 4.50
N VAL A 79 5.99 10.37 3.43
CA VAL A 79 6.35 11.03 2.16
C VAL A 79 5.16 11.81 1.60
N GLY A 80 3.98 11.19 1.55
CA GLY A 80 2.76 11.85 1.09
C GLY A 80 2.38 13.06 1.94
N ASN A 81 2.69 13.03 3.24
CA ASN A 81 2.49 14.16 4.14
C ASN A 81 3.53 15.27 3.91
N THR A 82 4.81 14.93 3.79
CA THR A 82 5.91 15.88 3.55
C THR A 82 5.76 16.63 2.23
N TYR A 83 5.40 15.91 1.15
CA TYR A 83 5.28 16.49 -0.19
C TYR A 83 3.85 16.87 -0.58
N GLN A 84 2.91 16.83 0.38
CA GLN A 84 1.49 17.15 0.17
C GLN A 84 0.87 16.41 -1.03
N ILE A 85 1.15 15.11 -1.13
CA ILE A 85 0.59 14.23 -2.17
C ILE A 85 -0.65 13.56 -1.58
N SER A 86 -1.81 14.20 -1.74
CA SER A 86 -3.07 13.72 -1.16
C SER A 86 -3.53 12.38 -1.74
N SER A 87 -3.29 12.12 -3.04
CA SER A 87 -3.66 10.86 -3.68
C SER A 87 -2.94 9.65 -3.07
N LEU A 88 -1.66 9.80 -2.72
CA LEU A 88 -0.89 8.76 -2.05
C LEU A 88 -1.49 8.42 -0.67
N LYS A 89 -1.93 9.43 0.08
CA LYS A 89 -2.64 9.20 1.35
C LYS A 89 -3.97 8.49 1.13
N THR A 90 -4.76 8.90 0.13
CA THR A 90 -6.02 8.23 -0.21
C THR A 90 -5.80 6.76 -0.58
N TYR A 91 -4.80 6.47 -1.41
CA TYR A 91 -4.44 5.10 -1.79
C TYR A 91 -4.09 4.23 -0.56
N ILE A 92 -3.29 4.76 0.37
CA ILE A 92 -2.96 4.06 1.62
C ILE A 92 -4.21 3.79 2.45
N TYR A 93 -5.11 4.77 2.58
CA TYR A 93 -6.37 4.57 3.31
C TYR A 93 -7.29 3.56 2.62
N ASN A 94 -7.29 3.48 1.29
CA ASN A 94 -8.02 2.46 0.55
C ASN A 94 -7.51 1.05 0.90
N ILE A 95 -6.19 0.84 0.86
CA ILE A 95 -5.57 -0.44 1.28
C ILE A 95 -5.97 -0.80 2.72
N ILE A 96 -5.88 0.15 3.66
CA ILE A 96 -6.26 -0.09 5.06
C ILE A 96 -7.75 -0.46 5.17
N ALA A 97 -8.62 0.23 4.43
CA ALA A 97 -10.05 -0.06 4.41
C ALA A 97 -10.35 -1.45 3.84
N GLU A 98 -9.63 -1.88 2.81
CA GLU A 98 -9.75 -3.24 2.25
C GLU A 98 -9.33 -4.31 3.27
N PHE A 99 -8.22 -4.09 3.98
CA PHE A 99 -7.81 -5.01 5.05
C PHE A 99 -8.83 -5.13 6.16
N LEU A 100 -9.39 -3.99 6.60
CA LEU A 100 -10.45 -3.97 7.61
C LEU A 100 -11.68 -4.74 7.14
N LYS A 101 -12.12 -4.53 5.89
CA LYS A 101 -13.23 -5.29 5.30
C LYS A 101 -12.92 -6.78 5.31
N PHE A 102 -11.76 -7.20 4.81
CA PHE A 102 -11.37 -8.61 4.77
C PHE A 102 -11.33 -9.25 6.16
N PHE A 103 -10.79 -8.55 7.16
CA PHE A 103 -10.73 -9.04 8.53
C PHE A 103 -12.12 -9.21 9.13
N VAL A 104 -13.01 -8.21 8.95
CA VAL A 104 -14.41 -8.29 9.40
C VAL A 104 -15.15 -9.45 8.72
N TYR A 105 -14.98 -9.65 7.41
CA TYR A 105 -15.56 -10.79 6.70
C TYR A 105 -15.04 -12.13 7.22
N ARG A 106 -13.73 -12.24 7.50
CA ARG A 106 -13.14 -13.45 8.10
C ARG A 106 -13.70 -13.73 9.50
N CYS A 107 -13.86 -12.70 10.32
CA CYS A 107 -14.50 -12.85 11.63
C CYS A 107 -15.97 -13.28 11.51
N HIS A 108 -16.73 -12.76 10.54
CA HIS A 108 -18.10 -13.20 10.29
C HIS A 108 -18.21 -14.63 9.75
N LEU A 109 -17.28 -15.07 8.90
CA LEU A 109 -17.27 -16.44 8.35
C LEU A 109 -16.76 -17.48 9.35
N GLN A 110 -15.82 -17.12 10.22
CA GLN A 110 -15.36 -17.98 11.32
C GLN A 110 -16.33 -17.96 12.51
N GLY A 111 -17.02 -16.85 12.71
CA GLY A 111 -18.16 -16.71 13.60
C GLY A 111 -19.44 -17.12 12.89
N GLY A 112 -19.54 -18.41 12.54
CA GLY A 112 -20.84 -19.06 12.47
C GLY A 112 -21.56 -18.71 13.77
N ILE A 113 -22.57 -17.87 13.63
CA ILE A 113 -23.31 -17.26 14.72
C ILE A 113 -24.02 -18.38 15.47
N GLY A 114 -23.34 -18.95 16.46
CA GLY A 114 -23.98 -19.60 17.59
C GLY A 114 -24.62 -18.52 18.46
N ILE A 115 -25.67 -17.87 17.96
CA ILE A 115 -26.69 -17.32 18.84
C ILE A 115 -27.46 -18.55 19.33
N ARG A 116 -27.05 -19.04 20.50
CA ARG A 116 -27.93 -19.74 21.41
C ARG A 116 -28.76 -18.71 22.16
#